data_AF-A0A4Q0NPY9-F1
#
_entry.id   AF-A0A4Q0NPY9-F1
#
_cell.length_a   1.000
_cell.length_b   1.000
_cell.length_c   1.000
_cell.angle_alpha   90.00
_cell.angle_beta   90.00
_cell.angle_gamma   90.00
#
_symmetry.space_group_name_H-M   'P 1'
#
loop_
_entity.id
_entity.type
_entity.pdbx_description
1 polymer ?
#
loop_
_entity_poly.entity_id
_entity_poly.type
_entity_poly.pdbx_seq_one_letter_code
_entity_poly.pdbx_strand_id
1 'polypeptide(L)'
;MAEYKNPFSDRKYYHEHAEWIDDHLSRFFDDKLVSVFHEIPTLDLHLDVYLIKPENSSFNILLTSGMSTLKMNVDEQAENQKNLEFAELMMLIPKTIEFGQVYSGENKNDWIISILKRTAKFPHFYDTWIGIGHTIQAEEDLTPYATDTDFVGALILPSVTFDKDFTEINKNGRKINIYNVLPLYKNEMEFKIENGYSKLLDLLIKANGKEVLDLNRENLISKKSVWNRIFKN
;
A
#
# COMPACT_ATOMS: atom_id res chain seq x y z
N MET A 1 -17.04 -24.06 19.97
CA MET A 1 -16.17 -23.55 18.88
C MET A 1 -14.81 -23.33 19.51
N ALA A 2 -13.74 -23.90 18.96
CA ALA A 2 -12.40 -23.58 19.46
C ALA A 2 -12.14 -22.09 19.25
N GLU A 3 -11.66 -21.39 20.27
CA GLU A 3 -11.19 -20.01 20.14
C GLU A 3 -10.10 -19.98 19.06
N TYR A 4 -10.31 -19.20 17.99
CA TYR A 4 -9.27 -18.95 17.02
C TYR A 4 -8.18 -18.12 17.69
N LYS A 5 -6.96 -18.68 17.77
CA LYS A 5 -5.78 -17.98 18.25
C LYS A 5 -4.89 -17.66 17.06
N ASN A 6 -4.68 -16.37 16.80
CA ASN A 6 -3.82 -15.94 15.70
C ASN A 6 -2.40 -16.50 15.89
N PRO A 7 -1.79 -17.12 14.86
CA PRO A 7 -0.48 -17.77 14.98
C PRO A 7 0.69 -16.81 15.23
N PHE A 8 0.46 -15.50 15.14
CA PHE A 8 1.44 -14.45 15.41
C PHE A 8 1.13 -13.68 16.70
N SER A 9 0.08 -14.04 17.45
CA SER A 9 -0.29 -13.36 18.70
C SER A 9 0.80 -13.43 19.80
N ASP A 10 1.75 -14.36 19.69
CA ASP A 10 2.90 -14.48 20.58
C ASP A 10 4.10 -13.62 20.16
N ARG A 11 4.03 -12.95 19.01
CA ARG A 11 5.11 -12.12 18.50
C ARG A 11 5.23 -10.86 19.34
N LYS A 12 6.48 -10.52 19.67
CA LYS A 12 6.85 -9.43 20.59
C LYS A 12 6.14 -8.10 20.33
N TYR A 13 5.85 -7.79 19.07
CA TYR A 13 5.32 -6.47 18.65
C TYR A 13 3.84 -6.52 18.24
N TYR A 14 3.19 -7.69 18.31
CA TYR A 14 1.88 -7.90 17.71
C TYR A 14 0.83 -6.92 18.22
N HIS A 15 0.68 -6.83 19.55
CA HIS A 15 -0.26 -5.90 20.16
C HIS A 15 0.25 -4.46 20.18
N GLU A 16 1.56 -4.28 20.40
CA GLU A 16 2.15 -2.94 20.53
C GLU A 16 1.97 -2.10 19.26
N HIS A 17 2.25 -2.64 18.07
CA HIS A 17 2.19 -1.83 16.85
C HIS A 17 0.75 -1.52 16.43
N ALA A 18 -0.20 -2.42 16.66
CA ALA A 18 -1.62 -2.14 16.43
C ALA A 18 -2.10 -0.98 17.33
N GLU A 19 -1.74 -0.99 18.62
CA GLU A 19 -2.01 0.13 19.54
C GLU A 19 -1.33 1.43 19.09
N TRP A 20 -0.11 1.36 18.56
CA TRP A 20 0.59 2.56 18.08
C TRP A 20 -0.07 3.18 16.87
N ILE A 21 -0.64 2.35 15.98
CA ILE A 21 -1.36 2.82 14.79
C ILE A 21 -2.69 3.46 15.24
N ASP A 22 -3.42 2.83 16.15
CA ASP A 22 -4.65 3.38 16.73
C ASP A 22 -4.39 4.73 17.42
N ASP A 23 -3.44 4.77 18.37
CA ASP A 23 -2.95 5.99 19.03
C ASP A 23 -2.57 7.06 18.00
N HIS A 24 -1.89 6.64 16.92
CA HIS A 24 -1.45 7.55 15.88
C HIS A 24 -2.63 8.17 15.16
N LEU A 25 -3.61 7.36 14.72
CA LEU A 25 -4.78 7.83 14.00
C LEU A 25 -5.64 8.78 14.85
N SER A 26 -5.85 8.49 16.14
CA SER A 26 -6.64 9.35 17.04
C SER A 26 -6.00 10.72 17.31
N ARG A 27 -4.70 10.92 16.99
CA ARG A 27 -4.09 12.26 17.00
C ARG A 27 -4.50 13.11 15.80
N PHE A 28 -4.89 12.50 14.69
CA PHE A 28 -5.19 13.19 13.43
C PHE A 28 -6.67 13.21 13.09
N PHE A 29 -7.42 12.20 13.52
CA PHE A 29 -8.82 12.02 13.16
C PHE A 29 -9.68 11.73 14.39
N ASP A 30 -10.92 12.20 14.36
CA ASP A 30 -11.94 11.81 15.33
C ASP A 30 -12.34 10.35 15.06
N ASP A 31 -12.39 9.53 16.11
CA ASP A 31 -12.69 8.08 16.02
C ASP A 31 -14.01 7.81 15.28
N LYS A 32 -14.99 8.73 15.30
CA LYS A 32 -16.26 8.59 14.56
C LYS A 32 -16.08 8.56 13.03
N LEU A 33 -14.93 9.05 12.53
CA LEU A 33 -14.58 9.09 11.12
C LEU A 33 -13.79 7.86 10.68
N VAL A 34 -13.45 6.97 11.61
CA VAL A 34 -12.61 5.81 11.41
C VAL A 34 -13.47 4.55 11.50
N SER A 35 -13.29 3.65 10.54
CA SER A 35 -13.91 2.33 10.52
C SER A 35 -12.87 1.29 10.15
N VAL A 36 -13.05 0.03 10.55
CA VAL A 36 -12.06 -1.03 10.32
C VAL A 36 -12.67 -2.15 9.50
N PHE A 37 -12.02 -2.47 8.38
CA PHE A 37 -12.26 -3.71 7.66
C PHE A 37 -11.41 -4.80 8.28
N HIS A 38 -12.02 -5.55 9.20
CA HIS A 38 -11.34 -6.67 9.82
C HIS A 38 -11.05 -7.77 8.80
N GLU A 39 -9.86 -8.36 8.87
CA GLU A 39 -9.58 -9.56 8.11
C GLU A 39 -10.43 -10.74 8.61
N ILE A 40 -10.90 -11.56 7.66
CA ILE A 40 -11.45 -12.87 8.00
C ILE A 40 -10.33 -13.68 8.64
N PRO A 41 -10.51 -14.30 9.82
CA PRO A 41 -9.46 -15.05 10.48
C PRO A 41 -8.80 -16.09 9.57
N THR A 42 -7.51 -15.88 9.28
CA THR A 42 -6.65 -16.72 8.45
C THR A 42 -5.53 -17.35 9.29
N LEU A 43 -4.86 -18.38 8.79
CA LEU A 43 -3.66 -18.92 9.48
C LEU A 43 -2.38 -18.12 9.16
N ASP A 44 -2.51 -16.97 8.50
CA ASP A 44 -1.41 -16.09 8.13
C ASP A 44 -1.43 -14.79 8.96
N LEU A 45 -0.63 -13.80 8.54
CA LEU A 45 -0.55 -12.51 9.20
C LEU A 45 -1.91 -11.81 9.17
N HIS A 46 -2.46 -11.52 10.36
CA HIS A 46 -3.69 -10.73 10.52
C HIS A 46 -3.45 -9.29 10.08
N LEU A 47 -4.24 -8.83 9.13
CA LEU A 47 -4.07 -7.54 8.49
C LEU A 47 -5.40 -6.83 8.30
N ASP A 48 -5.66 -5.90 9.22
CA ASP A 48 -6.80 -5.01 9.14
C ASP A 48 -6.52 -3.82 8.22
N VAL A 49 -7.59 -3.21 7.71
CA VAL A 49 -7.51 -1.97 6.93
C VAL A 49 -8.47 -0.95 7.53
N TYR A 50 -7.92 0.14 8.04
CA TYR A 50 -8.67 1.31 8.45
C TYR A 50 -9.21 2.05 7.22
N LEU A 51 -10.49 2.38 7.24
CA LEU A 51 -11.12 3.35 6.36
C LEU A 51 -11.42 4.62 7.16
N ILE A 52 -10.71 5.69 6.82
CA ILE A 52 -10.82 7.00 7.45
C ILE A 52 -11.54 7.93 6.47
N LYS A 53 -12.57 8.63 6.94
CA LYS A 53 -13.41 9.54 6.13
C LYS A 53 -13.32 10.98 6.65
N PRO A 54 -12.22 11.70 6.43
CA PRO A 54 -12.09 13.07 6.91
C PRO A 54 -13.18 13.97 6.29
N GLU A 55 -13.84 14.80 7.11
CA GLU A 55 -14.90 15.68 6.62
C GLU A 55 -14.35 16.73 5.64
N ASN A 56 -13.20 17.32 5.97
CA ASN A 56 -12.59 18.46 5.26
C ASN A 56 -11.59 18.08 4.15
N SER A 57 -11.66 16.86 3.62
CA SER A 57 -10.84 16.40 2.49
C SER A 57 -11.69 16.11 1.24
N SER A 58 -11.03 16.00 0.08
CA SER A 58 -11.64 15.51 -1.17
C SER A 58 -11.51 13.98 -1.35
N PHE A 59 -10.89 13.29 -0.39
CA PHE A 59 -10.55 11.87 -0.45
C PHE A 59 -10.79 11.18 0.90
N ASN A 60 -11.02 9.86 0.87
CA ASN A 60 -10.91 8.99 2.04
C ASN A 60 -9.52 8.35 2.06
N ILE A 61 -9.16 7.75 3.20
CA ILE A 61 -7.86 7.09 3.39
C ILE A 61 -8.13 5.63 3.73
N LEU A 62 -7.46 4.73 3.02
CA LEU A 62 -7.27 3.35 3.45
C LEU A 62 -5.88 3.25 4.07
N LEU A 63 -5.75 2.62 5.24
CA LEU A 63 -4.47 2.44 5.93
C LEU A 63 -4.39 1.04 6.56
N THR A 64 -3.32 0.30 6.31
CA THR A 64 -3.15 -1.04 6.87
C THR A 64 -2.77 -0.99 8.34
N SER A 65 -3.19 -2.01 9.09
CA SER A 65 -2.72 -2.27 10.44
C SER A 65 -2.47 -3.77 10.60
N GLY A 66 -1.20 -4.11 10.72
CA GLY A 66 -0.76 -5.50 10.87
C GLY A 66 0.47 -5.81 10.04
N MET A 67 0.83 -5.01 9.03
CA MET A 67 2.05 -5.20 8.25
C MET A 67 3.28 -5.06 9.15
N SER A 68 3.24 -4.10 10.06
CA SER A 68 4.33 -3.79 11.00
C SER A 68 4.41 -4.74 12.20
N THR A 69 3.45 -5.64 12.39
CA THR A 69 3.46 -6.68 13.43
C THR A 69 4.75 -7.52 13.41
N LEU A 70 5.30 -7.73 12.21
CA LEU A 70 6.53 -8.46 11.98
C LEU A 70 7.59 -7.52 11.39
N LYS A 71 8.84 -7.73 11.78
CA LYS A 71 9.99 -7.07 11.15
C LYS A 71 10.17 -7.64 9.74
N MET A 72 10.30 -6.77 8.75
CA MET A 72 10.70 -7.14 7.40
C MET A 72 12.18 -7.53 7.34
N ASN A 73 12.54 -8.40 6.38
CA ASN A 73 13.92 -8.80 6.16
C ASN A 73 14.62 -7.78 5.24
N VAL A 74 15.10 -6.69 5.84
CA VAL A 74 15.75 -5.59 5.13
C VAL A 74 17.17 -5.97 4.73
N ASP A 75 17.53 -5.72 3.47
CA ASP A 75 18.89 -5.94 2.96
C ASP A 75 19.95 -5.21 3.82
N GLU A 76 21.07 -5.89 4.13
CA GLU A 76 22.17 -5.32 4.92
C GLU A 76 22.84 -4.12 4.24
N GLN A 77 22.73 -4.02 2.91
CA GLN A 77 23.25 -2.91 2.12
C GLN A 77 22.28 -1.72 2.09
N ALA A 78 21.07 -1.86 2.60
CA ALA A 78 20.10 -0.76 2.64
C ALA A 78 20.56 0.32 3.61
N GLU A 79 20.60 1.56 3.14
CA GLU A 79 20.88 2.71 3.99
C GLU A 79 19.83 2.83 5.10
N ASN A 80 20.28 3.05 6.32
CA ASN A 80 19.42 3.14 7.50
C ASN A 80 18.51 1.91 7.68
N GLN A 81 19.03 0.70 7.45
CA GLN A 81 18.33 -0.59 7.57
C GLN A 81 17.34 -0.66 8.74
N LYS A 82 17.75 -0.22 9.95
CA LYS A 82 16.92 -0.21 11.16
C LYS A 82 15.62 0.60 11.01
N ASN A 83 15.66 1.69 10.25
CA ASN A 83 14.51 2.57 10.00
C ASN A 83 13.57 2.00 8.94
N LEU A 84 13.91 0.88 8.29
CA LEU A 84 13.12 0.24 7.24
C LEU A 84 12.49 -1.09 7.72
N GLU A 85 12.71 -1.47 8.98
CA GLU A 85 12.28 -2.76 9.53
C GLU A 85 10.76 -2.93 9.61
N PHE A 86 10.02 -1.82 9.69
CA PHE A 86 8.58 -1.81 9.85
C PHE A 86 7.92 -0.79 8.93
N ALA A 87 6.81 -1.20 8.33
CA ALA A 87 5.99 -0.35 7.49
C ALA A 87 4.51 -0.69 7.64
N GLU A 88 3.68 0.29 7.28
CA GLU A 88 2.27 0.15 6.92
C GLU A 88 2.07 0.82 5.56
N LEU A 89 0.95 0.52 4.90
CA LEU A 89 0.61 1.03 3.59
C LEU A 89 -0.66 1.87 3.71
N MET A 90 -0.71 2.94 2.93
CA MET A 90 -1.91 3.74 2.76
C MET A 90 -2.24 3.97 1.29
N MET A 91 -3.50 4.28 1.03
CA MET A 91 -3.96 4.73 -0.27
C MET A 91 -5.04 5.80 -0.08
N LEU A 92 -4.89 6.92 -0.76
CA LEU A 92 -5.92 7.95 -0.80
C LEU A 92 -6.90 7.60 -1.91
N ILE A 93 -8.19 7.58 -1.62
CA ILE A 93 -9.23 7.18 -2.57
C ILE A 93 -10.29 8.28 -2.72
N PRO A 94 -10.93 8.44 -3.89
CA PRO A 94 -12.05 9.36 -4.05
C PRO A 94 -13.18 9.05 -3.06
N LYS A 95 -13.87 10.09 -2.56
CA LYS A 95 -15.03 9.91 -1.66
C LYS A 95 -16.18 9.11 -2.29
N THR A 96 -16.21 8.99 -3.61
CA THR A 96 -17.20 8.22 -4.37
C THR A 96 -16.92 6.72 -4.37
N ILE A 97 -15.74 6.28 -3.91
CA ILE A 97 -15.45 4.85 -3.74
C ILE A 97 -16.04 4.38 -2.42
N GLU A 98 -16.99 3.46 -2.51
CA GLU A 98 -17.64 2.81 -1.38
C GLU A 98 -17.29 1.31 -1.36
N PHE A 99 -17.26 0.75 -0.15
CA PHE A 99 -17.05 -0.68 0.08
C PHE A 99 -18.28 -1.28 0.75
N GLY A 100 -18.38 -2.61 0.72
CA GLY A 100 -19.34 -3.31 1.58
C GLY A 100 -19.04 -3.05 3.06
N GLN A 101 -20.00 -3.36 3.94
CA GLN A 101 -19.77 -3.24 5.40
C GLN A 101 -18.65 -4.15 5.90
N VAL A 102 -18.43 -5.27 5.21
CA VAL A 102 -17.38 -6.24 5.48
C VAL A 102 -16.63 -6.49 4.17
N TYR A 103 -15.30 -6.63 4.27
CA TYR A 103 -14.48 -7.05 3.15
C TYR A 103 -14.73 -8.52 2.83
N SER A 104 -15.34 -8.81 1.68
CA SER A 104 -15.56 -10.19 1.21
C SER A 104 -14.58 -10.60 0.11
N GLY A 105 -13.94 -9.64 -0.57
CA GLY A 105 -13.13 -9.88 -1.76
C GLY A 105 -13.96 -9.98 -3.05
N GLU A 106 -15.29 -9.84 -2.95
CA GLU A 106 -16.22 -10.03 -4.06
C GLU A 106 -16.92 -8.71 -4.47
N ASN A 107 -16.88 -7.67 -3.63
CA ASN A 107 -17.47 -6.39 -4.02
C ASN A 107 -16.63 -5.73 -5.11
N LYS A 108 -17.29 -4.93 -5.95
CA LYS A 108 -16.67 -4.25 -7.09
C LYS A 108 -15.35 -3.53 -6.76
N ASN A 109 -15.26 -2.87 -5.60
CA ASN A 109 -14.09 -2.09 -5.22
C ASN A 109 -13.12 -2.86 -4.31
N ASP A 110 -13.42 -4.11 -3.92
CA ASP A 110 -12.61 -4.85 -2.94
C ASP A 110 -11.18 -5.11 -3.44
N TRP A 111 -10.96 -5.11 -4.76
CA TRP A 111 -9.62 -5.21 -5.34
C TRP A 111 -8.67 -4.10 -4.86
N ILE A 112 -9.19 -2.91 -4.52
CA ILE A 112 -8.39 -1.80 -3.97
C ILE A 112 -7.83 -2.17 -2.60
N ILE A 113 -8.65 -2.79 -1.76
CA ILE A 113 -8.22 -3.32 -0.45
C ILE A 113 -7.27 -4.50 -0.67
N SER A 114 -7.53 -5.36 -1.66
CA SER A 114 -6.64 -6.48 -2.02
C SER A 114 -5.24 -6.01 -2.39
N ILE A 115 -5.08 -4.87 -3.08
CA ILE A 115 -3.75 -4.29 -3.36
C ILE A 115 -2.97 -4.08 -2.07
N LEU A 116 -3.58 -3.38 -1.10
CA LEU A 116 -2.93 -3.10 0.19
C LEU A 116 -2.62 -4.40 0.93
N LYS A 117 -3.59 -5.33 1.01
CA LYS A 117 -3.41 -6.58 1.74
C LYS A 117 -2.30 -7.46 1.16
N ARG A 118 -2.30 -7.66 -0.16
CA ARG A 118 -1.28 -8.46 -0.86
C ARG A 118 0.11 -7.84 -0.70
N THR A 119 0.20 -6.52 -0.90
CA THR A 119 1.46 -5.77 -0.79
C THR A 119 2.01 -5.84 0.63
N ALA A 120 1.18 -5.68 1.66
CA ALA A 120 1.58 -5.73 3.06
C ALA A 120 2.05 -7.12 3.53
N LYS A 121 1.44 -8.20 3.01
CA LYS A 121 1.85 -9.58 3.35
C LYS A 121 3.09 -10.05 2.58
N PHE A 122 3.34 -9.49 1.39
CA PHE A 122 4.45 -9.86 0.51
C PHE A 122 5.82 -9.99 1.22
N PRO A 123 6.32 -8.99 1.98
CA PRO A 123 7.64 -9.09 2.60
C PRO A 123 7.75 -10.26 3.59
N HIS A 124 6.64 -10.66 4.21
CA HIS A 124 6.61 -11.72 5.22
C HIS A 124 6.49 -13.12 4.60
N PHE A 125 5.85 -13.24 3.44
CA PHE A 125 5.77 -14.50 2.70
C PHE A 125 7.03 -14.82 1.91
N TYR A 126 7.74 -13.80 1.42
CA TYR A 126 8.91 -13.96 0.58
C TYR A 126 10.23 -13.64 1.31
N ASP A 127 10.19 -13.47 2.63
CA ASP A 127 11.34 -13.15 3.48
C ASP A 127 12.18 -11.98 2.93
N THR A 128 11.49 -10.87 2.65
CA THR A 128 12.06 -9.68 2.00
C THR A 128 11.54 -8.40 2.67
N TRP A 129 11.70 -7.26 2.02
CA TRP A 129 11.28 -5.95 2.52
C TRP A 129 10.72 -5.06 1.40
N ILE A 130 9.90 -4.10 1.81
CA ILE A 130 9.29 -3.12 0.92
C ILE A 130 9.64 -1.71 1.39
N GLY A 131 10.01 -0.86 0.45
CA GLY A 131 10.28 0.56 0.68
C GLY A 131 9.99 1.39 -0.57
N ILE A 132 10.27 2.70 -0.49
CA ILE A 132 10.05 3.66 -1.58
C ILE A 132 10.73 3.19 -2.86
N GLY A 133 9.98 3.22 -3.97
CA GLY A 133 10.46 2.83 -5.30
C GLY A 133 10.40 1.32 -5.59
N HIS A 134 10.06 0.49 -4.61
CA HIS A 134 9.72 -0.92 -4.85
C HIS A 134 8.37 -1.03 -5.57
N THR A 135 8.22 -2.13 -6.32
CA THR A 135 7.02 -2.43 -7.07
C THR A 135 6.60 -3.86 -6.80
N ILE A 136 5.31 -4.09 -6.54
CA ILE A 136 4.73 -5.41 -6.34
C ILE A 136 3.72 -5.68 -7.46
N GLN A 137 3.90 -6.78 -8.18
CA GLN A 137 2.94 -7.22 -9.18
C GLN A 137 1.74 -7.91 -8.52
N ALA A 138 0.57 -7.80 -9.14
CA ALA A 138 -0.61 -8.55 -8.75
C ALA A 138 -0.33 -10.04 -8.92
N GLU A 139 -0.24 -10.50 -10.17
CA GLU A 139 0.04 -11.89 -10.52
C GLU A 139 1.38 -12.02 -11.26
N GLU A 140 1.91 -13.26 -11.34
CA GLU A 140 3.16 -13.56 -12.04
C GLU A 140 3.10 -13.13 -13.53
N ASP A 141 1.97 -13.34 -14.17
CA ASP A 141 1.73 -13.04 -15.60
C ASP A 141 1.27 -11.60 -15.88
N LEU A 142 1.25 -10.73 -14.85
CA LEU A 142 0.76 -9.36 -14.91
C LEU A 142 -0.74 -9.30 -15.29
N THR A 143 -1.53 -10.28 -14.86
CA THR A 143 -2.99 -10.19 -14.87
C THR A 143 -3.47 -9.03 -13.98
N PRO A 144 -4.47 -8.24 -14.39
CA PRO A 144 -5.01 -7.16 -13.57
C PRO A 144 -5.64 -7.63 -12.25
N TYR A 145 -5.74 -6.72 -11.29
CA TYR A 145 -6.32 -7.01 -9.96
C TYR A 145 -7.81 -7.38 -10.00
N ALA A 146 -8.55 -6.91 -11.00
CA ALA A 146 -9.96 -7.22 -11.20
C ALA A 146 -10.34 -7.05 -12.67
N THR A 147 -11.51 -7.56 -13.07
CA THR A 147 -11.99 -7.50 -14.46
C THR A 147 -12.35 -6.08 -14.93
N ASP A 148 -12.55 -5.14 -14.01
CA ASP A 148 -12.97 -3.76 -14.29
C ASP A 148 -11.82 -2.74 -14.16
N THR A 149 -10.57 -3.20 -14.07
CA THR A 149 -9.38 -2.37 -14.04
C THR A 149 -8.25 -2.99 -14.86
N ASP A 150 -7.36 -2.14 -15.39
CA ASP A 150 -6.15 -2.57 -16.10
C ASP A 150 -4.89 -2.44 -15.22
N PHE A 151 -5.04 -2.12 -13.92
CA PHE A 151 -3.91 -2.09 -13.00
C PHE A 151 -3.43 -3.51 -12.67
N VAL A 152 -2.13 -3.75 -12.83
CA VAL A 152 -1.50 -5.07 -12.69
C VAL A 152 -0.43 -5.11 -11.61
N GLY A 153 -0.17 -3.99 -10.95
CA GLY A 153 0.85 -3.87 -9.92
C GLY A 153 0.69 -2.61 -9.10
N ALA A 154 1.59 -2.43 -8.15
CA ALA A 154 1.61 -1.36 -7.18
C ALA A 154 3.03 -0.79 -7.05
N LEU A 155 3.15 0.53 -7.02
CA LEU A 155 4.37 1.28 -6.74
C LEU A 155 4.29 1.89 -5.35
N ILE A 156 5.38 1.76 -4.59
CA ILE A 156 5.49 2.33 -3.25
C ILE A 156 6.12 3.72 -3.34
N LEU A 157 5.41 4.71 -2.80
CA LEU A 157 5.79 6.11 -2.87
C LEU A 157 5.78 6.76 -1.48
N PRO A 158 6.58 7.81 -1.26
CA PRO A 158 6.30 8.72 -0.16
C PRO A 158 4.94 9.40 -0.37
N SER A 159 4.33 9.87 0.71
CA SER A 159 3.19 10.79 0.59
C SER A 159 3.64 12.17 0.15
N VAL A 160 2.81 12.84 -0.66
CA VAL A 160 2.94 14.28 -0.95
C VAL A 160 1.84 15.10 -0.29
N THR A 161 0.80 14.43 0.23
CA THR A 161 -0.33 15.01 0.95
C THR A 161 -0.07 15.09 2.44
N PHE A 162 0.58 14.08 3.00
CA PHE A 162 0.90 13.98 4.41
C PHE A 162 2.40 14.16 4.65
N ASP A 163 2.75 14.87 5.72
CA ASP A 163 4.14 15.06 6.14
C ASP A 163 4.63 13.88 6.99
N LYS A 164 5.83 14.03 7.56
CA LYS A 164 6.45 13.00 8.41
C LYS A 164 5.75 12.81 9.75
N ASP A 165 5.01 13.80 10.25
CA ASP A 165 4.33 13.68 11.53
C ASP A 165 3.20 12.65 11.45
N PHE A 166 2.59 12.53 10.25
CA PHE A 166 1.64 11.48 9.92
C PHE A 166 2.31 10.23 9.34
N THR A 167 3.27 10.37 8.41
CA THR A 167 3.83 9.21 7.70
C THR A 167 4.89 8.42 8.49
N GLU A 168 5.24 8.86 9.70
CA GLU A 168 6.21 8.18 10.56
C GLU A 168 5.71 8.03 12.00
N ILE A 169 5.69 6.79 12.50
CA ILE A 169 5.42 6.50 13.92
C ILE A 169 6.75 6.16 14.59
N ASN A 170 7.20 7.00 15.51
CA ASN A 170 8.46 6.81 16.23
C ASN A 170 8.16 6.58 17.73
N LYS A 171 8.39 5.36 18.22
CA LYS A 171 8.13 4.99 19.63
C LYS A 171 9.09 3.90 20.07
N ASN A 172 9.57 3.97 21.32
CA ASN A 172 10.49 2.99 21.92
C ASN A 172 11.72 2.64 21.06
N GLY A 173 12.30 3.63 20.35
CA GLY A 173 13.48 3.45 19.49
C GLY A 173 13.23 2.66 18.21
N ARG A 174 11.97 2.44 17.84
CA ARG A 174 11.50 1.84 16.58
C ARG A 174 10.77 2.89 15.75
N LYS A 175 10.79 2.68 14.44
CA LYS A 175 10.09 3.50 13.45
C LYS A 175 9.19 2.60 12.60
N ILE A 176 7.93 2.99 12.44
CA ILE A 176 7.00 2.46 11.44
C ILE A 176 6.84 3.53 10.36
N ASN A 177 7.11 3.18 9.11
CA ASN A 177 6.88 4.06 7.96
C ASN A 177 5.49 3.80 7.38
N ILE A 178 4.75 4.84 7.04
CA ILE A 178 3.49 4.72 6.30
C ILE A 178 3.74 5.16 4.87
N TYR A 179 3.68 4.23 3.92
CA TYR A 179 3.94 4.50 2.51
C TYR A 179 2.64 4.59 1.70
N ASN A 180 2.60 5.50 0.73
CA ASN A 180 1.51 5.55 -0.24
C ASN A 180 1.68 4.47 -1.30
N VAL A 181 0.55 3.86 -1.70
CA VAL A 181 0.50 2.86 -2.76
C VAL A 181 -0.19 3.45 -4.00
N LEU A 182 0.52 3.42 -5.14
CA LEU A 182 0.00 3.83 -6.44
C LEU A 182 -0.16 2.62 -7.36
N PRO A 183 -1.37 2.30 -7.85
CA PRO A 183 -1.56 1.24 -8.84
C PRO A 183 -0.92 1.59 -10.19
N LEU A 184 -0.27 0.59 -10.80
CA LEU A 184 0.45 0.70 -12.07
C LEU A 184 -0.18 -0.16 -13.16
N TYR A 185 -0.19 0.37 -14.37
CA TYR A 185 -0.48 -0.39 -15.58
C TYR A 185 0.72 -1.25 -15.97
N LYS A 186 0.48 -2.29 -16.78
CA LYS A 186 1.53 -3.20 -17.27
C LYS A 186 2.73 -2.48 -17.90
N ASN A 187 2.48 -1.56 -18.84
CA ASN A 187 3.57 -0.82 -19.50
C ASN A 187 4.39 0.03 -18.52
N GLU A 188 3.81 0.48 -17.42
CA GLU A 188 4.50 1.30 -16.41
C GLU A 188 5.38 0.43 -15.50
N MET A 189 4.89 -0.76 -15.15
CA MET A 189 5.67 -1.79 -14.46
C MET A 189 6.90 -2.17 -15.30
N GLU A 190 6.68 -2.51 -16.58
CA GLU A 190 7.75 -2.85 -17.52
C GLU A 190 8.73 -1.68 -17.69
N PHE A 191 8.22 -0.45 -17.86
CA PHE A 191 9.08 0.73 -17.96
C PHE A 191 9.93 0.95 -16.71
N LYS A 192 9.39 0.73 -15.50
CA LYS A 192 10.15 0.82 -14.24
C LYS A 192 11.24 -0.23 -14.16
N ILE A 193 10.95 -1.47 -14.58
CA ILE A 193 11.93 -2.56 -14.60
C ILE A 193 13.10 -2.20 -15.52
N GLU A 194 12.81 -1.66 -16.71
CA GLU A 194 13.83 -1.31 -17.70
C GLU A 194 14.62 -0.03 -17.38
N ASN A 195 13.96 0.99 -16.82
CA ASN A 195 14.51 2.36 -16.73
C ASN A 195 14.74 2.84 -15.29
N GLY A 196 14.29 2.07 -14.30
CA GLY A 196 14.42 2.38 -12.88
C GLY A 196 13.33 3.33 -12.35
N TYR A 197 13.28 3.41 -11.01
CA TYR A 197 12.30 4.19 -10.26
C TYR A 197 12.30 5.68 -10.62
N SER A 198 13.47 6.32 -10.66
CA SER A 198 13.59 7.78 -10.89
C SER A 198 12.99 8.21 -12.23
N LYS A 199 13.16 7.41 -13.28
CA LYS A 199 12.60 7.70 -14.61
C LYS A 199 11.08 7.58 -14.62
N LEU A 200 10.50 6.61 -13.91
CA LEU A 200 9.04 6.51 -13.78
C LEU A 200 8.49 7.68 -12.96
N LEU A 201 9.18 8.07 -11.88
CA LEU A 201 8.80 9.22 -11.06
C LEU A 201 8.79 10.53 -11.88
N ASP A 202 9.77 10.76 -12.74
CA ASP A 202 9.79 11.91 -13.65
C ASP A 202 8.54 11.97 -14.55
N LEU A 203 8.06 10.81 -15.03
CA LEU A 203 6.85 10.74 -15.86
C LEU A 203 5.59 11.03 -15.05
N LEU A 204 5.49 10.49 -13.83
CA LEU A 204 4.40 10.80 -12.91
C LEU A 204 4.32 12.31 -12.62
N ILE A 205 5.45 12.95 -12.35
CA ILE A 205 5.53 14.39 -12.11
C ILE A 205 5.11 15.18 -13.35
N LYS A 206 5.64 14.83 -14.53
CA LYS A 206 5.27 15.50 -15.80
C LYS A 206 3.80 15.38 -16.13
N ALA A 207 3.17 14.27 -15.78
CA ALA A 207 1.75 14.04 -15.96
C ALA A 207 0.88 14.70 -14.86
N ASN A 208 1.49 15.43 -13.91
CA ASN A 208 0.80 16.00 -12.74
C ASN A 208 0.02 14.91 -11.96
N GLY A 209 0.63 13.73 -11.84
CA GLY A 209 0.07 12.57 -11.16
C GLY A 209 -0.41 12.91 -9.76
N LYS A 210 -1.60 12.43 -9.40
CA LYS A 210 -2.21 12.64 -8.09
C LYS A 210 -1.88 11.47 -7.17
N GLU A 211 -1.75 11.76 -5.89
CA GLU A 211 -1.64 10.73 -4.85
C GLU A 211 -2.98 10.02 -4.65
N VAL A 212 -4.09 10.76 -4.76
CA VAL A 212 -5.44 10.19 -4.76
C VAL A 212 -5.61 9.28 -5.97
N LEU A 213 -6.05 8.05 -5.70
CA LEU A 213 -6.36 7.04 -6.70
C LEU A 213 -7.31 7.61 -7.75
N ASP A 214 -6.88 7.58 -9.00
CA ASP A 214 -7.71 7.87 -10.15
C ASP A 214 -7.88 6.60 -10.97
N LEU A 215 -9.09 6.05 -10.93
CA LEU A 215 -9.46 4.82 -11.65
C LEU A 215 -9.38 4.98 -13.18
N ASN A 216 -9.42 6.22 -13.67
CA ASN A 216 -9.40 6.55 -15.10
C ASN A 216 -8.12 7.29 -15.52
N ARG A 217 -7.08 7.25 -14.67
CA ARG A 217 -5.77 7.85 -14.95
C ARG A 217 -5.25 7.39 -16.31
N GLU A 218 -4.73 8.30 -17.12
CA GLU A 218 -4.06 7.88 -18.35
C GLU A 218 -2.78 7.07 -18.06
N ASN A 219 -2.59 5.99 -18.81
CA ASN A 219 -1.34 5.25 -18.80
C ASN A 219 -0.19 6.14 -19.30
N LEU A 220 0.86 6.29 -18.49
CA LEU A 220 2.00 7.16 -18.78
C LEU A 220 2.80 6.71 -20.01
N ILE A 221 2.73 5.41 -20.32
CA ILE A 221 3.45 4.77 -21.41
C ILE A 221 2.45 4.37 -22.49
N SER A 222 2.13 5.33 -23.36
CA SER A 222 1.27 5.05 -24.52
C SER A 222 1.90 4.00 -25.44
N LYS A 223 1.08 3.16 -26.08
CA LYS A 223 1.54 2.16 -27.06
C LYS A 223 2.41 2.76 -28.17
N LYS A 224 2.19 4.03 -28.56
CA LYS A 224 3.01 4.74 -29.57
C LYS A 224 4.46 4.98 -29.12
N SER A 225 4.70 5.12 -27.81
CA SER A 225 6.05 5.35 -27.26
C SER A 225 6.96 4.13 -27.43
N VAL A 226 6.40 2.92 -27.39
CA VAL A 226 7.13 1.67 -27.59
C VAL A 226 7.59 1.54 -29.05
N TRP A 227 6.71 1.86 -30.02
CA TRP A 227 7.04 1.85 -31.45
C TRP A 227 8.15 2.84 -31.82
N ASN A 228 8.13 4.05 -31.26
CA ASN A 228 9.20 5.04 -31.50
C ASN A 228 10.56 4.62 -30.92
N ARG A 229 10.59 3.69 -29.95
CA ARG A 229 11.82 3.15 -29.34
C ARG A 229 12.36 1.96 -30.14
N ILE A 230 11.48 1.15 -30.74
CA ILE A 230 11.85 0.01 -31.60
C ILE A 230 12.43 0.48 -32.95
N PHE A 231 11.94 1.57 -33.53
CA PHE A 231 12.41 2.08 -34.83
C PHE A 231 13.49 3.17 -34.74
N LYS A 232 14.02 3.45 -33.55
CA LYS A 232 15.14 4.40 -33.34
C LYS A 232 16.49 3.74 -33.03
N ASN A 233 16.57 2.40 -33.09
CA ASN A 233 17.84 1.65 -33.05
C ASN A 233 18.18 1.12 -34.44
#